data_AF-A0A927MU32-F1
#
_entry.id   AF-A0A927MU32-F1
#
_cell.length_a   1.000
_cell.length_b   1.000
_cell.length_c   1.000
_cell.angle_alpha   90.00
_cell.angle_beta   90.00
_cell.angle_gamma   90.00
#
_symmetry.space_group_name_H-M   'P 1'
#
loop_
_entity.id
_entity.type
_entity.pdbx_description
1 polymer ?
#
loop_
_entity_poly.entity_id
_entity_poly.type
_entity_poly.pdbx_seq_one_letter_code
_entity_poly.pdbx_strand_id
1 'polypeptide(L)'
;MQRRATSFRLPVLAQDALLALFITVMQVQGVIVSASDDAAARPLADLGQVGYAMLIVSGVVVALRRRWPVPVFVTTALASLVYYSFDFPDGPGWLGLFVALYTLTAYGDGRRSLVRAGVGISVLTICWLVAAADIEPRAAIGWVFFRIGASVMSAALGESVRSRRFIAAEAQERAERAERTREEEAHSRVDAERLRIAREVHDTVAHAIAVINVQAGVTAHVLDKRPEQAREALVAIEQTSSRALREMRAILGVLRDADDGRVPHLDLGQIDELTANAQDAGLDIKLEANPPTTPLPSAVGSAAYRVLQESITNVIRHVGPTQVTVALHYGIDVLEVRVIDEGRRGAAVGGPSDRHLRVHDPTSNGAGSSAEPGRGILGMRERCQLLGGELTARSLPTGGFEVKARLPLAPTGTAHL
;
A
#
# COMPACT_ATOMS: atom_id res chain seq x y z
N MET A 1 7.63 8.09 17.63
CA MET A 1 7.14 9.49 17.59
C MET A 1 7.86 10.26 16.48
N GLN A 2 7.29 10.29 15.27
CA GLN A 2 7.81 11.11 14.16
C GLN A 2 7.32 12.56 14.35
N ARG A 3 8.21 13.47 14.74
CA ARG A 3 7.93 14.92 14.71
C ARG A 3 7.79 15.34 13.24
N ARG A 4 6.55 15.49 12.76
CA ARG A 4 6.26 16.29 11.56
C ARG A 4 6.72 17.72 11.84
N ALA A 5 7.88 18.09 11.31
CA ALA A 5 8.28 19.48 11.21
C ALA A 5 7.31 20.17 10.23
N THR A 6 6.23 20.73 10.75
CA THR A 6 5.37 21.66 10.01
C THR A 6 6.21 22.91 9.74
N SER A 7 6.88 22.93 8.59
CA SER A 7 7.57 24.12 8.12
C SER A 7 6.52 25.22 7.95
N PHE A 8 6.57 26.24 8.80
CA PHE A 8 5.77 27.46 8.64
C PHE A 8 6.18 28.12 7.31
N ARG A 9 5.53 27.76 6.20
CA ARG A 9 5.78 28.38 4.90
C ARG A 9 4.98 29.68 4.88
N LEU A 10 5.67 30.79 5.17
CA LEU A 10 5.15 32.13 4.94
C LEU A 10 4.61 32.23 3.50
N PRO A 11 3.46 32.92 3.28
CA PRO A 11 2.94 33.13 1.94
C PRO A 11 4.00 33.81 1.07
N VAL A 12 4.01 33.45 -0.21
CA VAL A 12 5.02 33.88 -1.20
C VAL A 12 5.20 35.41 -1.22
N LEU A 13 4.09 36.14 -1.11
CA LEU A 13 4.09 37.61 -1.08
C LEU A 13 4.78 38.17 0.18
N ALA A 14 4.61 37.53 1.34
CA ALA A 14 5.29 37.95 2.57
C ALA A 14 6.81 37.73 2.49
N GLN A 15 7.26 36.64 1.87
CA GLN A 15 8.69 36.40 1.62
C GLN A 15 9.28 37.47 0.69
N ASP A 16 8.53 37.87 -0.34
CA ASP A 16 9.00 38.86 -1.30
C ASP A 16 9.06 40.27 -0.69
N ALA A 17 8.05 40.63 0.10
CA ALA A 17 8.00 41.88 0.86
C ALA A 17 9.10 41.95 1.93
N LEU A 18 9.34 40.87 2.68
CA LEU A 18 10.42 40.82 3.68
C LEU A 18 11.80 40.99 3.02
N LEU A 19 12.03 40.34 1.88
CA LEU A 19 13.29 40.52 1.16
C LEU A 19 13.45 41.94 0.62
N ALA A 20 12.38 42.53 0.06
CA ALA A 20 12.40 43.91 -0.42
C ALA A 20 12.67 44.90 0.73
N LEU A 21 12.03 44.70 1.89
CA LEU A 21 12.27 45.48 3.10
C LEU A 21 13.72 45.35 3.57
N PHE A 22 14.22 44.11 3.68
CA PHE A 22 15.60 43.84 4.07
C PHE A 22 16.61 44.54 3.15
N ILE A 23 16.45 44.39 1.83
CA ILE A 23 17.31 45.02 0.83
C ILE A 23 17.24 46.55 0.95
N THR A 24 16.04 47.12 1.11
CA THR A 24 15.87 48.58 1.24
C THR A 24 16.57 49.10 2.49
N VAL A 25 16.35 48.45 3.65
CA VAL A 25 16.97 48.83 4.92
C VAL A 25 18.49 48.71 4.84
N MET A 26 19.01 47.60 4.31
CA MET A 26 20.44 47.36 4.20
C MET A 26 21.13 48.40 3.30
N GLN A 27 20.51 48.73 2.16
CA GLN A 27 21.01 49.77 1.25
C GLN A 27 21.07 51.14 1.91
N VAL A 28 19.97 51.56 2.54
CA VAL A 28 19.88 52.89 3.18
C VAL A 28 20.82 52.99 4.38
N GLN A 29 20.81 52.00 5.27
CA GLN A 29 21.69 51.98 6.45
C GLN A 29 23.17 51.90 6.06
N GLY A 30 23.52 51.10 5.06
CA GLY A 30 24.89 51.00 4.59
C GLY A 30 25.43 52.34 4.08
N VAL A 31 24.62 53.12 3.38
CA VAL A 31 25.01 54.46 2.91
C VAL A 31 25.09 55.48 4.05
N ILE A 32 24.20 55.40 5.05
CA ILE A 32 24.28 56.26 6.25
C ILE A 32 25.59 56.02 7.01
N VAL A 33 25.99 54.75 7.17
CA VAL A 33 27.25 54.38 7.83
C VAL A 33 28.46 54.84 7.01
N SER A 34 28.50 54.54 5.70
CA SER A 34 29.59 54.99 4.82
C SER A 34 29.73 56.51 4.78
N ALA A 35 28.63 57.25 4.81
CA ALA A 35 28.63 58.71 4.80
C ALA A 35 29.13 59.33 6.13
N SER A 36 29.16 58.55 7.23
CA SER A 36 29.62 59.03 8.54
C SER A 36 31.13 58.92 8.76
N ASP A 37 31.83 58.09 7.99
CA ASP A 37 33.29 57.84 8.13
C ASP A 37 34.16 58.76 7.25
N ASP A 38 33.63 59.37 6.19
CA ASP A 38 34.42 60.12 5.20
C ASP A 38 34.12 61.63 5.19
N ALA A 39 35.17 62.46 5.15
CA ALA A 39 35.10 63.92 4.93
C ALA A 39 34.64 64.32 3.50
N ALA A 40 34.13 63.36 2.73
CA ALA A 40 33.59 63.48 1.37
C ALA A 40 32.08 63.80 1.33
N ALA A 41 31.51 64.31 2.43
CA ALA A 41 30.08 64.66 2.57
C ALA A 41 29.61 65.87 1.72
N ARG A 42 30.29 66.24 0.63
CA ARG A 42 29.90 67.37 -0.22
C ARG A 42 28.75 67.07 -1.22
N PRO A 43 28.55 65.86 -1.79
CA PRO A 43 27.46 65.62 -2.75
C PRO A 43 26.07 65.44 -2.11
N LEU A 44 25.99 64.95 -0.85
CA LEU A 44 24.69 64.69 -0.20
C LEU A 44 23.97 65.95 0.32
N ALA A 45 24.68 67.08 0.45
CA ALA A 45 24.09 68.31 0.96
C ALA A 45 23.06 68.93 0.00
N ASP A 46 23.27 68.84 -1.32
CA ASP A 46 22.40 69.45 -2.33
C ASP A 46 21.42 68.45 -3.00
N LEU A 47 21.80 67.17 -3.15
CA LEU A 47 21.01 66.15 -3.88
C LEU A 47 20.77 64.83 -3.09
N GLY A 48 21.06 64.79 -1.78
CA GLY A 48 20.99 63.56 -0.99
C GLY A 48 19.62 62.87 -0.96
N GLN A 49 18.52 63.63 -1.04
CA GLN A 49 17.16 63.08 -1.12
C GLN A 49 16.94 62.22 -2.37
N VAL A 50 17.56 62.59 -3.50
CA VAL A 50 17.48 61.84 -4.77
C VAL A 50 18.23 60.51 -4.65
N GLY A 51 19.40 60.50 -4.01
CA GLY A 51 20.16 59.27 -3.74
C GLY A 51 19.39 58.27 -2.88
N TYR A 52 18.79 58.72 -1.77
CA TYR A 52 17.94 57.86 -0.93
C TYR A 52 16.69 57.36 -1.68
N ALA A 53 16.05 58.22 -2.48
CA ALA A 53 14.91 57.82 -3.30
C ALA A 53 15.30 56.70 -4.29
N MET A 54 16.47 56.77 -4.92
CA MET A 54 16.94 55.70 -5.82
C MET A 54 17.16 54.37 -5.12
N LEU A 55 17.76 54.37 -3.92
CA LEU A 55 17.97 53.15 -3.11
C LEU A 55 16.66 52.54 -2.62
N ILE A 56 15.68 53.38 -2.26
CA ILE A 56 14.35 52.92 -1.85
C ILE A 56 13.62 52.32 -3.06
N VAL A 57 13.63 53.00 -4.21
CA VAL A 57 13.00 52.50 -5.44
C VAL A 57 13.64 51.16 -5.87
N SER A 58 14.97 51.07 -5.84
CA SER A 58 15.68 49.83 -6.21
C SER A 58 15.37 48.67 -5.25
N GLY A 59 15.12 48.93 -3.97
CA GLY A 59 14.75 47.91 -2.98
C GLY A 59 13.28 47.50 -3.06
N VAL A 60 12.36 48.47 -3.14
CA VAL A 60 10.91 48.23 -3.16
C VAL A 60 10.49 47.48 -4.42
N VAL A 61 11.09 47.78 -5.58
CA VAL A 61 10.74 47.12 -6.84
C VAL A 61 11.02 45.61 -6.81
N VAL A 62 11.94 45.14 -5.94
CA VAL A 62 12.24 43.71 -5.72
C VAL A 62 11.05 42.94 -5.13
N ALA A 63 10.05 43.61 -4.57
CA ALA A 63 8.79 42.96 -4.17
C ALA A 63 8.01 42.41 -5.38
N LEU A 64 8.18 43.01 -6.56
CA LEU A 64 7.53 42.62 -7.81
C LEU A 64 8.37 41.62 -8.64
N ARG A 65 9.51 41.15 -8.10
CA ARG A 65 10.52 40.35 -8.82
C ARG A 65 9.97 39.08 -9.47
N ARG A 66 8.97 38.42 -8.87
CA ARG A 66 8.39 37.18 -9.40
C ARG A 66 7.38 37.40 -10.52
N ARG A 67 6.75 38.58 -10.58
CA ARG A 67 5.72 38.90 -11.58
C ARG A 67 6.30 39.65 -12.78
N TRP A 68 7.27 40.52 -12.55
CA TRP A 68 7.87 41.37 -13.58
C TRP A 68 9.41 41.38 -13.49
N PRO A 69 10.09 40.23 -13.69
CA PRO A 69 11.54 40.12 -13.48
C PRO A 69 12.37 41.03 -14.39
N VAL A 70 11.92 41.25 -15.63
CA VAL A 70 12.64 42.12 -16.59
C VAL A 70 12.54 43.60 -16.17
N PRO A 71 11.34 44.19 -15.93
CA PRO A 71 11.26 45.55 -15.40
C PRO A 71 12.03 45.77 -14.09
N VAL A 72 12.02 44.78 -13.19
CA VAL A 72 12.74 44.85 -11.90
C VAL A 72 14.26 44.89 -12.13
N PHE A 73 14.79 44.08 -13.06
CA PHE A 73 16.20 44.15 -13.43
C PHE A 73 16.56 45.49 -14.08
N VAL A 74 15.76 45.97 -15.04
CA VAL A 74 16.03 47.24 -15.74
C VAL A 74 16.01 48.42 -14.75
N THR A 75 15.03 48.47 -13.86
CA THR A 75 14.91 49.54 -12.85
C THR A 75 16.05 49.52 -11.83
N THR A 76 16.43 48.35 -11.31
CA THR A 76 17.56 48.23 -10.38
C THR A 76 18.91 48.53 -11.05
N ALA A 77 19.10 48.14 -12.32
CA ALA A 77 20.29 48.47 -13.10
C ALA A 77 20.40 49.98 -13.39
N LEU A 78 19.29 50.62 -13.81
CA LEU A 78 19.24 52.07 -14.03
C LEU A 78 19.46 52.85 -12.74
N ALA A 79 18.79 52.48 -11.65
CA ALA A 79 18.97 53.12 -10.35
C ALA A 79 20.43 53.02 -9.88
N SER A 80 21.06 51.85 -10.05
CA SER A 80 22.48 51.66 -9.75
C SER A 80 23.38 52.54 -10.62
N LEU A 81 23.19 52.53 -11.94
CA LEU A 81 24.00 53.32 -12.86
C LEU A 81 23.92 54.83 -12.55
N VAL A 82 22.70 55.35 -12.40
CA VAL A 82 22.48 56.76 -12.11
C VAL A 82 23.03 57.12 -10.73
N TYR A 83 22.86 56.28 -9.71
CA TYR A 83 23.41 56.51 -8.37
C TYR A 83 24.94 56.71 -8.41
N TYR A 84 25.66 55.85 -9.13
CA TYR A 84 27.11 55.98 -9.24
C TYR A 84 27.58 57.08 -10.22
N SER A 85 26.76 57.48 -11.20
CA SER A 85 27.08 58.62 -12.08
C SER A 85 27.05 59.98 -11.36
N PHE A 86 26.41 60.05 -10.19
CA PHE A 86 26.39 61.25 -9.33
C PHE A 86 27.43 61.19 -8.19
N ASP A 87 28.36 60.22 -8.22
CA ASP A 87 29.41 60.04 -7.22
C ASP A 87 28.88 59.93 -5.77
N PHE A 88 27.68 59.34 -5.60
CA PHE A 88 27.15 59.08 -4.26
C PHE A 88 28.00 58.03 -3.51
N PRO A 89 28.02 58.06 -2.16
CA PRO A 89 28.85 57.16 -1.36
C PRO A 89 28.64 55.69 -1.70
N ASP A 90 29.75 54.95 -1.79
CA ASP A 90 29.69 53.51 -2.05
C ASP A 90 29.10 52.78 -0.83
N GLY A 91 28.19 51.87 -1.12
CA GLY A 91 27.42 51.14 -0.12
C GLY A 91 26.81 49.88 -0.73
N PRO A 92 26.04 49.10 0.04
CA PRO A 92 25.46 47.85 -0.44
C PRO A 92 24.28 48.06 -1.44
N GLY A 93 24.27 49.17 -2.20
CA GLY A 93 23.31 49.50 -3.27
C GLY A 93 23.23 48.46 -4.40
N TRP A 94 24.28 47.65 -4.53
CA TRP A 94 24.36 46.56 -5.50
C TRP A 94 23.53 45.32 -5.11
N LEU A 95 23.07 45.18 -3.85
CA LEU A 95 22.29 44.02 -3.40
C LEU A 95 21.00 43.83 -4.20
N GLY A 96 20.26 44.91 -4.44
CA GLY A 96 19.01 44.88 -5.21
C GLY A 96 19.24 44.39 -6.65
N LEU A 97 20.33 44.84 -7.28
CA LEU A 97 20.73 44.44 -8.62
C LEU A 97 21.06 42.94 -8.71
N PHE A 98 21.83 42.41 -7.76
CA PHE A 98 22.19 40.98 -7.75
C PHE A 98 20.97 40.09 -7.52
N VAL A 99 20.06 40.48 -6.63
CA VAL A 99 18.79 39.77 -6.42
C VAL A 99 17.90 39.85 -7.66
N ALA A 100 17.85 41.00 -8.34
CA ALA A 100 17.10 41.15 -9.59
C ALA A 100 17.67 40.26 -10.70
N LEU A 101 19.00 40.18 -10.83
CA LEU A 101 19.69 39.36 -11.81
C LEU A 101 19.49 37.85 -11.56
N TYR A 102 19.61 37.42 -10.29
CA TYR A 102 19.23 36.06 -9.89
C TYR A 102 17.79 35.75 -10.26
N THR A 103 16.87 36.67 -9.98
CA THR A 103 15.44 36.44 -10.23
C THR A 103 15.13 36.39 -11.73
N LEU A 104 15.80 37.22 -12.52
CA LEU A 104 15.68 37.23 -13.97
C LEU A 104 16.02 35.85 -14.56
N THR A 105 17.14 35.25 -14.17
CA THR A 105 17.52 33.93 -14.68
C THR A 105 16.71 32.79 -14.05
N ALA A 106 16.34 32.90 -12.77
CA ALA A 106 15.56 31.87 -12.06
C ALA A 106 14.09 31.75 -12.54
N TYR A 107 13.45 32.87 -12.92
CA TYR A 107 12.02 32.91 -13.26
C TYR A 107 11.72 33.30 -14.72
N GLY A 108 12.72 33.65 -15.53
CA GLY A 108 12.51 34.04 -16.94
C GLY A 108 12.34 32.86 -17.91
N ASP A 109 12.36 33.15 -19.22
CA ASP A 109 12.14 32.16 -20.31
C ASP A 109 13.43 31.50 -20.83
N GLY A 110 14.31 31.07 -19.92
CA GLY A 110 15.47 30.24 -20.21
C GLY A 110 16.50 31.00 -20.99
N ARG A 111 16.78 30.54 -22.22
CA ARG A 111 17.78 31.14 -23.11
C ARG A 111 17.55 32.64 -23.32
N ARG A 112 16.30 33.10 -23.45
CA ARG A 112 16.00 34.53 -23.61
C ARG A 112 16.37 35.34 -22.37
N SER A 113 16.15 34.77 -21.18
CA SER A 113 16.50 35.44 -19.93
C SER A 113 18.01 35.48 -19.71
N LEU A 114 18.71 34.38 -20.05
CA LEU A 114 20.17 34.32 -20.00
C LEU A 114 20.82 35.34 -20.95
N VAL A 115 20.29 35.49 -22.18
CA VAL A 115 20.77 36.51 -23.13
C VAL A 115 20.53 37.91 -22.59
N ARG A 116 19.35 38.22 -22.04
CA ARG A 116 19.07 39.52 -21.41
C ARG A 116 19.99 39.80 -20.22
N ALA A 117 20.21 38.80 -19.36
CA ALA A 117 21.13 38.90 -18.23
C ALA A 117 22.57 39.13 -18.72
N GLY A 118 23.04 38.37 -19.72
CA GLY A 118 24.37 38.54 -20.31
C GLY A 118 24.58 39.93 -20.93
N VAL A 119 23.61 40.40 -21.74
CA VAL A 119 23.65 41.77 -22.30
C VAL A 119 23.67 42.81 -21.19
N GLY A 120 22.83 42.67 -20.16
CA GLY A 120 22.78 43.58 -19.02
C GLY A 120 24.09 43.60 -18.23
N ILE A 121 24.68 42.44 -17.95
CA ILE A 121 25.98 42.31 -17.28
C ILE A 121 27.08 42.97 -18.12
N SER A 122 27.09 42.76 -19.45
CA SER A 122 28.08 43.38 -20.34
C SER A 122 27.98 44.90 -20.34
N VAL A 123 26.76 45.46 -20.42
CA VAL A 123 26.54 46.91 -20.35
C VAL A 123 27.00 47.47 -19.00
N LEU A 124 26.60 46.84 -17.90
CA LEU A 124 27.01 47.25 -16.55
C LEU A 124 28.53 47.17 -16.36
N THR A 125 29.16 46.13 -16.92
CA THR A 125 30.62 45.96 -16.88
C THR A 125 31.34 47.10 -17.59
N ILE A 126 30.88 47.49 -18.79
CA ILE A 126 31.44 48.64 -19.51
C ILE A 126 31.28 49.92 -18.69
N CYS A 127 30.09 50.17 -18.13
CA CYS A 127 29.86 51.34 -17.27
C CYS A 127 30.76 51.37 -16.03
N TRP A 128 30.96 50.23 -15.36
CA TRP A 128 31.85 50.13 -14.20
C TRP A 128 33.31 50.34 -14.59
N LEU A 129 33.76 49.81 -15.74
CA LEU A 129 35.12 50.04 -16.25
C LEU A 129 35.36 51.51 -16.60
N VAL A 130 34.37 52.20 -17.18
CA VAL A 130 34.45 53.64 -17.45
C VAL A 130 34.50 54.44 -16.16
N ALA A 131 33.63 54.14 -15.18
CA ALA A 131 33.64 54.81 -13.88
C ALA A 131 34.94 54.54 -13.08
N ALA A 132 35.59 53.40 -13.31
CA ALA A 132 36.87 53.05 -12.71
C ALA A 132 38.07 53.75 -13.35
N ALA A 133 37.93 54.38 -14.53
CA ALA A 133 39.04 54.93 -15.30
C ALA A 133 39.74 56.10 -14.59
N ASP A 134 39.00 56.87 -13.79
CA ASP A 134 39.50 58.06 -13.08
C ASP A 134 40.01 57.75 -11.66
N ILE A 135 39.97 56.48 -11.24
CA ILE A 135 40.33 56.02 -9.88
C ILE A 135 41.68 55.30 -9.92
N GLU A 136 42.43 55.36 -8.81
CA GLU A 136 43.71 54.66 -8.69
C GLU A 136 43.57 53.15 -9.00
N PRO A 137 44.34 52.59 -9.96
CA PRO A 137 44.04 51.28 -10.55
C PRO A 137 43.93 50.13 -9.55
N ARG A 138 44.74 50.16 -8.48
CA ARG A 138 44.76 49.10 -7.46
C ARG A 138 43.47 49.06 -6.63
N ALA A 139 42.86 50.20 -6.34
CA ALA A 139 41.58 50.27 -5.63
C ALA A 139 40.40 49.94 -6.56
N ALA A 140 40.48 50.38 -7.81
CA ALA A 140 39.41 50.20 -8.79
C ALA A 140 39.20 48.73 -9.21
N ILE A 141 40.29 47.98 -9.35
CA ILE A 141 40.25 46.56 -9.72
C ILE A 141 39.40 45.75 -8.73
N GLY A 142 39.54 45.97 -7.41
CA GLY A 142 38.84 45.17 -6.40
C GLY A 142 37.32 45.20 -6.53
N TRP A 143 36.73 46.39 -6.57
CA TRP A 143 35.27 46.53 -6.60
C TRP A 143 34.67 46.18 -7.97
N VAL A 144 35.35 46.49 -9.08
CA VAL A 144 34.88 46.14 -10.43
C VAL A 144 34.82 44.63 -10.60
N PHE A 145 35.90 43.92 -10.26
CA PHE A 145 35.93 42.45 -10.35
C PHE A 145 34.92 41.80 -9.40
N PHE A 146 34.74 42.35 -8.19
CA PHE A 146 33.70 41.90 -7.27
C PHE A 146 32.31 42.02 -7.89
N ARG A 147 31.96 43.17 -8.48
CA ARG A 147 30.63 43.38 -9.08
C ARG A 147 30.38 42.51 -10.31
N ILE A 148 31.38 42.33 -11.16
CA ILE A 148 31.31 41.41 -12.31
C ILE A 148 31.11 39.98 -11.80
N GLY A 149 31.96 39.52 -10.88
CA GLY A 149 31.91 38.17 -10.34
C GLY A 149 30.60 37.86 -9.63
N ALA A 150 30.12 38.78 -8.78
CA ALA A 150 28.85 38.64 -8.07
C ALA A 150 27.65 38.67 -9.02
N SER A 151 27.70 39.45 -10.11
CA SER A 151 26.65 39.45 -11.14
C SER A 151 26.60 38.12 -11.89
N VAL A 152 27.76 37.64 -12.38
CA VAL A 152 27.86 36.34 -13.05
C VAL A 152 27.39 35.21 -12.12
N MET A 153 27.83 35.23 -10.85
CA MET A 153 27.42 34.25 -9.85
C MET A 153 25.91 34.30 -9.59
N SER A 154 25.32 35.47 -9.46
CA SER A 154 23.88 35.63 -9.25
C SER A 154 23.07 35.08 -10.43
N ALA A 155 23.47 35.39 -11.66
CA ALA A 155 22.86 34.86 -12.87
C ALA A 155 22.99 33.32 -12.94
N ALA A 156 24.18 32.78 -12.64
CA ALA A 156 24.46 31.34 -12.65
C ALA A 156 23.66 30.58 -11.58
N LEU A 157 23.54 31.15 -10.36
CA LEU A 157 22.72 30.57 -9.29
C LEU A 157 21.25 30.52 -9.69
N GLY A 158 20.73 31.58 -10.32
CA GLY A 158 19.35 31.59 -10.79
C GLY A 158 19.10 30.53 -11.87
N GLU A 159 20.03 30.38 -12.83
CA GLU A 159 19.95 29.33 -13.85
C GLU A 159 20.07 27.92 -13.23
N SER A 160 20.94 27.73 -12.23
CA SER A 160 21.06 26.45 -11.52
C SER A 160 19.76 26.06 -10.81
N VAL A 161 19.12 27.02 -10.12
CA VAL A 161 17.81 26.79 -9.47
C VAL A 161 16.74 26.45 -10.50
N ARG A 162 16.72 27.16 -11.63
CA ARG A 162 15.79 26.89 -12.73
C ARG A 162 15.98 25.50 -13.32
N SER A 163 17.22 25.13 -13.62
CA SER A 163 17.61 23.81 -14.15
C SER A 163 17.21 22.69 -13.19
N ARG A 164 17.50 22.82 -11.90
CA ARG A 164 17.08 21.84 -10.88
C ARG A 164 15.57 21.70 -10.78
N ARG A 165 14.80 22.79 -10.86
CA ARG A 165 13.33 22.74 -10.86
C ARG A 165 12.79 22.02 -12.08
N PHE A 166 13.36 22.26 -13.26
CA PHE A 166 12.96 21.58 -14.49
C PHE A 166 13.27 20.08 -14.43
N ILE A 167 14.48 19.71 -14.01
CA ILE A 167 14.89 18.31 -13.85
C ILE A 167 14.00 17.60 -12.82
N ALA A 168 13.69 18.25 -11.70
CA ALA A 168 12.82 17.68 -10.68
C ALA A 168 11.38 17.46 -11.18
N ALA A 169 10.82 18.43 -11.93
CA ALA A 169 9.50 18.30 -12.53
C ALA A 169 9.46 17.14 -13.54
N GLU A 170 10.49 17.02 -14.38
CA GLU A 170 10.59 15.94 -15.36
C GLU A 170 10.80 14.57 -14.69
N ALA A 171 11.60 14.51 -13.62
CA ALA A 171 11.78 13.28 -12.84
C ALA A 171 10.47 12.82 -12.18
N GLN A 172 9.68 13.76 -11.65
CA GLN A 172 8.37 13.46 -11.08
C GLN A 172 7.40 12.95 -12.15
N GLU A 173 7.34 13.62 -13.31
CA GLU A 173 6.47 13.19 -14.41
C GLU A 173 6.86 11.80 -14.94
N ARG A 174 8.17 11.47 -15.00
CA ARG A 174 8.65 10.12 -15.33
C ARG A 174 8.26 9.09 -14.26
N ALA A 175 8.33 9.44 -12.98
CA ALA A 175 7.94 8.55 -11.88
C ALA A 175 6.44 8.23 -11.93
N GLU A 176 5.59 9.25 -12.13
CA GLU A 176 4.13 9.07 -12.25
C GLU A 176 3.77 8.20 -13.47
N ARG A 177 4.45 8.36 -14.60
CA ARG A 177 4.26 7.49 -15.77
C ARG A 177 4.66 6.04 -15.48
N ALA A 178 5.81 5.83 -14.82
CA ALA A 178 6.29 4.50 -14.48
C ALA A 178 5.37 3.78 -13.48
N GLU A 179 4.76 4.52 -12.55
CA GLU A 179 3.76 3.99 -11.62
C GLU A 179 2.50 3.52 -12.36
N ARG A 180 1.95 4.36 -13.25
CA ARG A 180 0.78 3.98 -14.08
C ARG A 180 1.04 2.74 -14.91
N THR A 181 2.18 2.66 -15.60
CA THR A 181 2.52 1.47 -16.40
C THR A 181 2.66 0.21 -15.56
N ARG A 182 3.20 0.31 -14.33
CA ARG A 182 3.27 -0.84 -13.41
C ARG A 182 1.90 -1.32 -12.95
N GLU A 183 0.98 -0.41 -12.68
CA GLU A 183 -0.40 -0.76 -12.31
C GLU A 183 -1.13 -1.43 -13.48
N GLU A 184 -0.99 -0.88 -14.69
CA GLU A 184 -1.55 -1.47 -15.91
C GLU A 184 -1.00 -2.88 -16.19
N GLU A 185 0.32 -3.07 -16.05
CA GLU A 185 0.95 -4.39 -16.19
C GLU A 185 0.47 -5.36 -15.11
N ALA A 186 0.30 -4.91 -13.85
CA ALA A 186 -0.19 -5.75 -12.77
C ALA A 186 -1.62 -6.22 -13.05
N HIS A 187 -2.52 -5.34 -13.48
CA HIS A 187 -3.88 -5.70 -13.87
C HIS A 187 -3.91 -6.65 -15.06
N SER A 188 -3.10 -6.39 -16.10
CA SER A 188 -2.99 -7.26 -17.27
C SER A 188 -2.50 -8.67 -16.90
N ARG A 189 -1.56 -8.79 -15.95
CA ARG A 189 -1.10 -10.10 -15.45
C ARG A 189 -2.21 -10.85 -14.72
N VAL A 190 -3.01 -10.16 -13.91
CA VAL A 190 -4.17 -10.78 -13.22
C VAL A 190 -5.22 -11.25 -14.22
N ASP A 191 -5.53 -10.44 -15.24
CA ASP A 191 -6.51 -10.82 -16.27
C ASP A 191 -6.04 -11.99 -17.13
N ALA A 192 -4.75 -11.99 -17.51
CA ALA A 192 -4.13 -13.10 -18.24
C ALA A 192 -4.18 -14.41 -17.42
N GLU A 193 -3.94 -14.31 -16.11
CA GLU A 193 -4.02 -15.43 -15.19
C GLU A 193 -5.45 -15.97 -15.06
N ARG A 194 -6.44 -15.08 -14.88
CA ARG A 194 -7.86 -15.45 -14.84
C ARG A 194 -8.29 -16.17 -16.13
N LEU A 195 -7.86 -15.69 -17.30
CA LEU A 195 -8.16 -16.34 -18.57
C LEU A 195 -7.45 -17.69 -18.73
N ARG A 196 -6.26 -17.87 -18.15
CA ARG A 196 -5.56 -19.16 -18.11
C ARG A 196 -6.34 -20.16 -17.26
N ILE A 197 -6.73 -19.77 -16.04
CA ILE A 197 -7.50 -20.61 -15.12
C ILE A 197 -8.84 -21.01 -15.74
N ALA A 198 -9.55 -20.07 -16.37
CA ALA A 198 -10.83 -20.37 -17.03
C ALA A 198 -10.68 -21.44 -18.12
N ARG A 199 -9.59 -21.40 -18.90
CA ARG A 199 -9.29 -22.42 -19.92
C ARG A 199 -8.97 -23.77 -19.29
N GLU A 200 -8.13 -23.79 -18.26
CA GLU A 200 -7.79 -25.04 -17.56
C GLU A 200 -9.02 -25.71 -16.95
N VAL A 201 -9.91 -24.93 -16.32
CA VAL A 201 -11.20 -25.42 -15.83
C VAL A 201 -12.06 -25.96 -16.98
N HIS A 202 -12.15 -25.24 -18.09
CA HIS A 202 -12.93 -25.68 -19.25
C HIS A 202 -12.39 -26.99 -19.84
N ASP A 203 -11.08 -27.12 -19.98
CA ASP A 203 -10.45 -28.31 -20.54
C ASP A 203 -10.67 -29.55 -19.66
N THR A 204 -10.52 -29.42 -18.34
CA THR A 204 -10.82 -30.50 -17.38
C THR A 204 -12.28 -30.94 -17.47
N VAL A 205 -13.22 -29.99 -17.53
CA VAL A 205 -14.65 -30.28 -17.62
C VAL A 205 -15.02 -30.89 -18.97
N ALA A 206 -14.56 -30.31 -20.06
CA ALA A 206 -14.84 -30.77 -21.41
C ALA A 206 -14.35 -32.21 -21.63
N HIS A 207 -13.12 -32.51 -21.16
CA HIS A 207 -12.57 -33.85 -21.22
C HIS A 207 -13.39 -34.85 -20.41
N ALA A 208 -13.76 -34.52 -19.17
CA ALA A 208 -14.57 -35.40 -18.33
C ALA A 208 -15.95 -35.69 -18.95
N ILE A 209 -16.62 -34.67 -19.51
CA ILE A 209 -17.91 -34.82 -20.18
C ILE A 209 -17.79 -35.73 -21.42
N ALA A 210 -16.71 -35.57 -22.21
CA ALA A 210 -16.48 -36.42 -23.38
C ALA A 210 -16.33 -37.90 -22.99
N VAL A 211 -15.54 -38.20 -21.96
CA VAL A 211 -15.36 -39.57 -21.45
C VAL A 211 -16.69 -40.13 -20.91
N ILE A 212 -17.43 -39.34 -20.14
CA ILE A 212 -18.73 -39.75 -19.58
C ILE A 212 -19.73 -40.06 -20.71
N ASN A 213 -19.80 -39.22 -21.75
CA ASN A 213 -20.69 -39.45 -22.90
C ASN A 213 -20.35 -40.76 -23.63
N VAL A 214 -19.06 -41.04 -23.86
CA VAL A 214 -18.64 -42.30 -24.50
C VAL A 214 -19.01 -43.50 -23.62
N GLN A 215 -18.72 -43.46 -22.32
CA GLN A 215 -19.03 -44.56 -21.40
C GLN A 215 -20.55 -44.77 -21.22
N ALA A 216 -21.33 -43.69 -21.22
CA ALA A 216 -22.78 -43.76 -21.17
C ALA A 216 -23.36 -44.43 -22.43
N GLY A 217 -22.80 -44.11 -23.61
CA GLY A 217 -23.15 -44.79 -24.87
C GLY A 217 -22.83 -46.29 -24.85
N VAL A 218 -21.65 -46.67 -24.32
CA VAL A 218 -21.27 -48.09 -24.13
C VAL A 218 -22.23 -48.78 -23.18
N THR A 219 -22.55 -48.15 -22.04
CA THR A 219 -23.49 -48.66 -21.04
C THR A 219 -24.84 -48.96 -21.67
N ALA A 220 -25.42 -48.00 -22.41
CA ALA A 220 -26.71 -48.15 -23.08
C ALA A 220 -26.71 -49.29 -24.12
N HIS A 221 -25.59 -49.52 -24.81
CA HIS A 221 -25.49 -50.58 -25.83
C HIS A 221 -25.37 -52.00 -25.23
N VAL A 222 -24.74 -52.13 -24.06
CA VAL A 222 -24.39 -53.44 -23.48
C VAL A 222 -25.26 -53.84 -22.29
N LEU A 223 -26.11 -52.96 -21.76
CA LEU A 223 -26.91 -53.18 -20.53
C LEU A 223 -27.69 -54.51 -20.55
N ASP A 224 -28.41 -54.80 -21.64
CA ASP A 224 -29.24 -56.00 -21.75
C ASP A 224 -28.45 -57.26 -22.14
N LYS A 225 -27.32 -57.09 -22.82
CA LYS A 225 -26.54 -58.20 -23.42
C LYS A 225 -25.39 -58.66 -22.54
N ARG A 226 -24.74 -57.75 -21.84
CA ARG A 226 -23.52 -57.92 -21.04
C ARG A 226 -23.57 -56.99 -19.82
N PRO A 227 -24.39 -57.31 -18.80
CA PRO A 227 -24.62 -56.44 -17.65
C PRO A 227 -23.34 -56.17 -16.84
N GLU A 228 -22.40 -57.10 -16.81
CA GLU A 228 -21.10 -56.91 -16.12
C GLU A 228 -20.29 -55.76 -16.75
N GLN A 229 -20.27 -55.65 -18.08
CA GLN A 229 -19.58 -54.54 -18.78
C GLN A 229 -20.29 -53.21 -18.60
N ALA A 230 -21.63 -53.22 -18.50
CA ALA A 230 -22.40 -52.01 -18.20
C ALA A 230 -22.09 -51.51 -16.77
N ARG A 231 -21.90 -52.43 -15.82
CA ARG A 231 -21.51 -52.11 -14.45
C ARG A 231 -20.11 -51.50 -14.38
N GLU A 232 -19.15 -52.03 -15.13
CA GLU A 232 -17.80 -51.45 -15.25
C GLU A 232 -17.83 -50.02 -15.83
N ALA A 233 -18.62 -49.79 -16.89
CA ALA A 233 -18.76 -48.47 -17.50
C ALA A 233 -19.41 -47.44 -16.54
N LEU A 234 -20.40 -47.86 -15.74
CA LEU A 234 -21.01 -47.01 -14.70
C LEU A 234 -20.00 -46.62 -13.60
N VAL A 235 -19.16 -47.56 -13.15
CA VAL A 235 -18.06 -47.27 -12.19
C VAL A 235 -17.06 -46.29 -12.80
N ALA A 236 -16.73 -46.42 -14.09
CA ALA A 236 -15.85 -45.49 -14.77
C ALA A 236 -16.44 -44.06 -14.84
N ILE A 237 -17.76 -43.92 -15.05
CA ILE A 237 -18.46 -42.62 -15.02
C ILE A 237 -18.41 -42.00 -13.62
N GLU A 238 -18.68 -42.79 -12.57
CA GLU A 238 -18.61 -42.32 -11.18
C GLU A 238 -17.21 -41.83 -10.81
N GLN A 239 -16.17 -42.59 -11.18
CA GLN A 239 -14.78 -42.23 -10.92
C GLN A 239 -14.36 -40.97 -11.68
N THR A 240 -14.74 -40.86 -12.96
CA THR A 240 -14.39 -39.72 -13.82
C THR A 240 -15.07 -38.44 -13.34
N SER A 241 -16.37 -38.50 -13.04
CA SER A 241 -17.12 -37.35 -12.50
C SER A 241 -16.59 -36.91 -11.13
N SER A 242 -16.32 -37.86 -10.23
CA SER A 242 -15.76 -37.56 -8.91
C SER A 242 -14.35 -36.96 -8.99
N ARG A 243 -13.51 -37.43 -9.92
CA ARG A 243 -12.17 -36.88 -10.15
C ARG A 243 -12.25 -35.45 -10.69
N ALA A 244 -13.06 -35.22 -11.74
CA ALA A 244 -13.24 -33.89 -12.32
C ALA A 244 -13.79 -32.86 -11.32
N LEU A 245 -14.75 -33.26 -10.47
CA LEU A 245 -15.28 -32.40 -9.41
C LEU A 245 -14.21 -32.06 -8.34
N ARG A 246 -13.29 -32.97 -8.03
CA ARG A 246 -12.18 -32.70 -7.10
C ARG A 246 -11.16 -31.75 -7.71
N GLU A 247 -10.78 -31.96 -8.97
CA GLU A 247 -9.84 -31.10 -9.69
C GLU A 247 -10.40 -29.67 -9.84
N MET A 248 -11.67 -29.52 -10.22
CA MET A 248 -12.32 -28.19 -10.25
C MET A 248 -12.35 -27.52 -8.89
N ARG A 249 -12.69 -28.25 -7.81
CA ARG A 249 -12.70 -27.68 -6.45
C ARG A 249 -11.30 -27.28 -5.99
N ALA A 250 -10.25 -27.98 -6.41
CA ALA A 250 -8.88 -27.60 -6.11
C ALA A 250 -8.50 -26.30 -6.84
N ILE A 251 -8.78 -26.21 -8.14
CA ILE A 251 -8.49 -25.01 -8.95
C ILE A 251 -9.29 -23.79 -8.45
N LEU A 252 -10.60 -23.95 -8.21
CA LEU A 252 -11.45 -22.88 -7.67
C LEU A 252 -11.14 -22.56 -6.21
N GLY A 253 -10.70 -23.54 -5.41
CA GLY A 253 -10.33 -23.34 -4.01
C GLY A 253 -9.12 -22.44 -3.86
N VAL A 254 -8.10 -22.62 -4.70
CA VAL A 254 -6.92 -21.73 -4.76
C VAL A 254 -7.29 -20.31 -5.18
N LEU A 255 -8.27 -20.16 -6.08
CA LEU A 255 -8.74 -18.84 -6.51
C LEU A 255 -9.58 -18.14 -5.44
N ARG A 256 -10.33 -18.91 -4.64
CA ARG A 256 -11.20 -18.41 -3.57
C ARG A 256 -10.40 -17.92 -2.35
N ASP A 257 -9.30 -18.59 -1.99
CA ASP A 257 -8.38 -18.09 -0.96
C ASP A 257 -7.59 -16.84 -1.38
N ALA A 258 -7.43 -16.60 -2.69
CA ALA A 258 -6.69 -15.44 -3.22
C ALA A 258 -7.57 -14.18 -3.42
N ASP A 259 -8.86 -14.33 -3.73
CA ASP A 259 -9.81 -13.20 -3.89
C ASP A 259 -10.56 -12.87 -2.57
N ASP A 260 -10.68 -13.81 -1.62
CA ASP A 260 -11.51 -13.62 -0.42
C ASP A 260 -10.75 -13.06 0.79
N GLY A 261 -10.49 -11.75 0.76
CA GLY A 261 -10.45 -10.93 1.98
C GLY A 261 -11.84 -10.62 2.56
N ARG A 262 -12.91 -11.11 1.92
CA ARG A 262 -14.32 -10.80 2.25
C ARG A 262 -15.27 -11.96 1.86
N VAL A 263 -15.28 -13.05 2.63
CA VAL A 263 -16.42 -13.99 2.62
C VAL A 263 -17.48 -13.48 3.60
N PRO A 264 -18.79 -13.52 3.29
CA PRO A 264 -19.85 -13.30 4.28
C PRO A 264 -19.65 -14.27 5.46
N HIS A 265 -19.56 -13.73 6.68
CA HIS A 265 -19.31 -14.48 7.90
C HIS A 265 -20.34 -15.58 8.12
N LEU A 266 -19.97 -16.82 7.81
CA LEU A 266 -20.56 -17.99 8.45
C LEU A 266 -20.18 -17.91 9.93
N ASP A 267 -21.15 -17.56 10.76
CA ASP A 267 -20.99 -17.37 12.19
C ASP A 267 -21.92 -18.31 12.95
N LEU A 268 -21.64 -18.52 14.23
CA LEU A 268 -22.46 -19.34 15.12
C LEU A 268 -23.92 -18.85 15.23
N GLY A 269 -24.24 -17.64 14.78
CA GLY A 269 -25.61 -17.17 14.62
C GLY A 269 -26.46 -17.97 13.61
N GLN A 270 -25.85 -18.86 12.82
CA GLN A 270 -26.54 -19.75 11.87
C GLN A 270 -26.63 -21.22 12.36
N ILE A 271 -26.30 -21.49 13.63
CA ILE A 271 -26.30 -22.85 14.17
C ILE A 271 -27.70 -23.50 14.19
N ASP A 272 -28.74 -22.69 14.40
CA ASP A 272 -30.13 -23.18 14.42
C ASP A 272 -30.54 -23.72 13.05
N GLU A 273 -30.10 -23.08 11.97
CA GLU A 273 -30.34 -23.55 10.60
C GLU A 273 -29.53 -24.83 10.28
N LEU A 274 -28.27 -24.90 10.76
CA LEU A 274 -27.44 -26.10 10.61
C LEU A 274 -28.04 -27.31 11.33
N THR A 275 -28.56 -27.10 12.54
CA THR A 275 -29.17 -28.16 13.35
C THR A 275 -30.54 -28.58 12.81
N ALA A 276 -31.36 -27.65 12.33
CA ALA A 276 -32.62 -27.95 11.65
C ALA A 276 -32.40 -28.83 10.39
N ASN A 277 -31.46 -28.46 9.52
CA ASN A 277 -31.14 -29.24 8.32
C ASN A 277 -30.64 -30.66 8.65
N ALA A 278 -29.97 -30.84 9.78
CA ALA A 278 -29.48 -32.13 10.21
C ALA A 278 -30.55 -32.98 10.90
N GLN A 279 -31.56 -32.35 11.53
CA GLN A 279 -32.78 -33.01 11.98
C GLN A 279 -33.61 -33.54 10.80
N ASP A 280 -33.73 -32.76 9.71
CA ASP A 280 -34.36 -33.20 8.46
C ASP A 280 -33.64 -34.40 7.82
N ALA A 281 -32.33 -34.53 8.06
CA ALA A 281 -31.52 -35.68 7.63
C ALA A 281 -31.63 -36.91 8.55
N GLY A 282 -32.49 -36.86 9.59
CA GLY A 282 -32.81 -37.98 10.47
C GLY A 282 -31.95 -38.09 11.73
N LEU A 283 -31.21 -37.04 12.11
CA LEU A 283 -30.53 -36.98 13.40
C LEU A 283 -31.44 -36.38 14.49
N ASP A 284 -31.38 -36.91 15.71
CA ASP A 284 -32.02 -36.29 16.87
C ASP A 284 -31.00 -35.36 17.56
N ILE A 285 -31.07 -34.06 17.29
CA ILE A 285 -30.08 -33.10 17.77
C ILE A 285 -30.55 -32.40 19.03
N LYS A 286 -29.77 -32.54 20.11
CA LYS A 286 -29.90 -31.78 21.34
C LYS A 286 -28.86 -30.66 21.36
N LEU A 287 -29.31 -29.41 21.25
CA LEU A 287 -28.45 -28.23 21.32
C LEU A 287 -28.39 -27.70 22.77
N GLU A 288 -27.20 -27.69 23.35
CA GLU A 288 -26.88 -27.12 24.65
C GLU A 288 -25.98 -25.89 24.46
N ALA A 289 -26.60 -24.75 24.15
CA ALA A 289 -25.89 -23.48 23.94
C ALA A 289 -26.48 -22.40 24.85
N ASN A 290 -25.61 -21.75 25.63
CA ASN A 290 -25.98 -20.53 26.34
C ASN A 290 -25.60 -19.32 25.49
N PRO A 291 -26.37 -18.22 25.47
CA PRO A 291 -25.98 -17.03 24.71
C PRO A 291 -24.65 -16.47 25.24
N PRO A 292 -23.72 -16.05 24.35
CA PRO A 292 -22.46 -15.47 24.78
C PRO A 292 -22.71 -14.11 25.45
N THR A 293 -21.95 -13.81 26.51
CA THR A 293 -22.01 -12.52 27.22
C THR A 293 -21.33 -11.39 26.45
N THR A 294 -20.42 -11.73 25.52
CA THR A 294 -19.68 -10.81 24.66
C THR A 294 -19.67 -11.34 23.23
N PRO A 295 -19.78 -10.50 22.19
CA PRO A 295 -19.69 -10.96 20.79
C PRO A 295 -18.34 -11.66 20.53
N LEU A 296 -18.42 -12.80 19.83
CA LEU A 296 -17.27 -13.65 19.56
C LEU A 296 -16.35 -13.02 18.51
N PRO A 297 -15.03 -13.24 18.60
CA PRO A 297 -14.13 -12.96 17.50
C PRO A 297 -14.57 -13.72 16.25
N SER A 298 -14.61 -13.02 15.13
CA SER A 298 -15.24 -13.55 13.92
C SER A 298 -14.54 -14.79 13.34
N ALA A 299 -13.21 -14.87 13.52
CA ALA A 299 -12.41 -16.03 13.13
C ALA A 299 -12.75 -17.27 13.99
N VAL A 300 -13.05 -17.06 15.28
CA VAL A 300 -13.45 -18.13 16.22
C VAL A 300 -14.85 -18.63 15.88
N GLY A 301 -15.80 -17.72 15.61
CA GLY A 301 -17.16 -18.08 15.18
C GLY A 301 -17.18 -18.94 13.91
N SER A 302 -16.42 -18.55 12.89
CA SER A 302 -16.29 -19.31 11.64
C SER A 302 -15.62 -20.67 11.82
N ALA A 303 -14.55 -20.73 12.62
CA ALA A 303 -13.89 -22.01 12.92
C ALA A 303 -14.81 -22.96 13.69
N ALA A 304 -15.55 -22.46 14.69
CA ALA A 304 -16.51 -23.24 15.44
C ALA A 304 -17.65 -23.76 14.55
N TYR A 305 -18.22 -22.91 13.69
CA TYR A 305 -19.25 -23.30 12.72
C TYR A 305 -18.76 -24.42 11.79
N ARG A 306 -17.54 -24.31 11.27
CA ARG A 306 -16.93 -25.35 10.41
C ARG A 306 -16.69 -26.67 11.14
N VAL A 307 -16.25 -26.63 12.40
CA VAL A 307 -16.09 -27.83 13.22
C VAL A 307 -17.43 -28.53 13.44
N LEU A 308 -18.49 -27.77 13.73
CA LEU A 308 -19.85 -28.31 13.88
C LEU A 308 -20.35 -28.94 12.57
N GLN A 309 -20.23 -28.24 11.45
CA GLN A 309 -20.68 -28.70 10.14
C GLN A 309 -20.00 -30.02 9.74
N GLU A 310 -18.68 -30.10 9.86
CA GLU A 310 -17.92 -31.29 9.51
C GLU A 310 -18.22 -32.44 10.47
N SER A 311 -18.38 -32.15 11.78
CA SER A 311 -18.73 -33.17 12.79
C SER A 311 -20.12 -33.78 12.54
N ILE A 312 -21.14 -32.96 12.29
CA ILE A 312 -22.50 -33.41 11.97
C ILE A 312 -22.49 -34.22 10.67
N THR A 313 -21.79 -33.75 9.64
CA THR A 313 -21.66 -34.47 8.36
C THR A 313 -21.00 -35.84 8.55
N ASN A 314 -20.00 -35.94 9.44
CA ASN A 314 -19.35 -37.21 9.77
C ASN A 314 -20.29 -38.18 10.47
N VAL A 315 -21.16 -37.71 11.38
CA VAL A 315 -22.18 -38.57 12.01
C VAL A 315 -23.16 -39.11 10.96
N ILE A 316 -23.66 -38.25 10.08
CA ILE A 316 -24.58 -38.64 8.99
C ILE A 316 -23.93 -39.71 8.10
N ARG A 317 -22.65 -39.53 7.73
CA ARG A 317 -21.93 -40.44 6.82
C ARG A 317 -21.53 -41.76 7.46
N HIS A 318 -21.13 -41.75 8.73
CA HIS A 318 -20.43 -42.88 9.34
C HIS A 318 -21.27 -43.65 10.38
N VAL A 319 -22.25 -43.00 11.01
CA VAL A 319 -23.05 -43.62 12.08
C VAL A 319 -24.48 -43.93 11.60
N GLY A 320 -25.16 -42.93 11.03
CA GLY A 320 -26.59 -42.99 10.66
C GLY A 320 -27.49 -42.30 11.69
N PRO A 321 -28.83 -42.50 11.63
CA PRO A 321 -29.80 -41.88 12.55
C PRO A 321 -29.46 -42.19 14.02
N THR A 322 -29.09 -41.17 14.77
CA THR A 322 -28.73 -41.27 16.19
C THR A 322 -28.99 -39.95 16.90
N GLN A 323 -28.97 -40.00 18.23
CA GLN A 323 -28.99 -38.80 19.04
C GLN A 323 -27.60 -38.16 19.05
N VAL A 324 -27.55 -36.86 18.76
CA VAL A 324 -26.34 -36.05 18.72
C VAL A 324 -26.50 -34.89 19.69
N THR A 325 -25.62 -34.80 20.68
CA THR A 325 -25.56 -33.66 21.59
C THR A 325 -24.51 -32.67 21.10
N VAL A 326 -24.94 -31.44 20.83
CA VAL A 326 -24.07 -30.32 20.47
C VAL A 326 -24.03 -29.37 21.65
N ALA A 327 -22.87 -29.22 22.30
CA ALA A 327 -22.70 -28.31 23.42
C ALA A 327 -21.72 -27.19 23.09
N LEU A 328 -22.14 -25.95 23.35
CA LEU A 328 -21.35 -24.73 23.22
C LEU A 328 -21.18 -24.07 24.59
N HIS A 329 -19.97 -24.11 25.12
CA HIS A 329 -19.63 -23.49 26.39
C HIS A 329 -18.75 -22.26 26.18
N TYR A 330 -19.33 -21.09 26.44
CA TYR A 330 -18.68 -19.80 26.37
C TYR A 330 -17.97 -19.49 27.69
N GLY A 331 -16.66 -19.75 27.74
CA GLY A 331 -15.80 -19.32 28.84
C GLY A 331 -15.36 -17.86 28.68
N ILE A 332 -14.57 -17.37 29.64
CA ILE A 332 -14.01 -16.00 29.59
C ILE A 332 -12.93 -15.91 28.50
N ASP A 333 -12.05 -16.91 28.41
CA ASP A 333 -10.90 -16.91 27.51
C ASP A 333 -10.97 -17.94 26.38
N VAL A 334 -11.91 -18.90 26.47
CA VAL A 334 -12.00 -20.04 25.55
C VAL A 334 -13.45 -20.39 25.26
N LEU A 335 -13.75 -20.60 23.98
CA LEU A 335 -14.96 -21.28 23.52
C LEU A 335 -14.68 -22.78 23.44
N GLU A 336 -15.46 -23.57 24.16
CA GLU A 336 -15.45 -25.03 24.06
C GLU A 336 -16.65 -25.51 23.23
N VAL A 337 -16.36 -26.25 22.17
CA VAL A 337 -17.35 -26.87 21.27
C VAL A 337 -17.26 -28.38 21.45
N ARG A 338 -18.38 -29.04 21.75
CA ARG A 338 -18.47 -30.50 21.85
C ARG A 338 -19.59 -31.03 20.97
N VAL A 339 -19.30 -32.07 20.20
CA VAL A 339 -20.27 -32.83 19.42
C VAL A 339 -20.12 -34.30 19.81
N ILE A 340 -21.20 -34.87 20.33
CA ILE A 340 -21.24 -36.22 20.87
C ILE A 340 -22.35 -37.00 20.18
N ASP A 341 -22.04 -38.11 19.53
CA ASP A 341 -23.06 -39.06 19.07
C ASP A 341 -23.15 -40.25 20.04
N GLU A 342 -24.35 -40.81 20.19
CA GLU A 342 -24.60 -42.01 21.03
C GLU A 342 -24.29 -43.34 20.32
N GLY A 343 -23.78 -43.31 19.08
CA GLY A 343 -23.63 -44.48 18.23
C GLY A 343 -24.97 -45.02 17.69
N ARG A 344 -24.95 -46.12 16.93
CA ARG A 344 -26.15 -46.64 16.25
C ARG A 344 -27.11 -47.25 17.28
N ARG A 345 -28.35 -46.75 17.38
CA ARG A 345 -29.40 -47.37 18.21
C ARG A 345 -29.76 -48.75 17.64
N GLY A 346 -29.32 -49.82 18.29
CA GLY A 346 -29.71 -51.19 17.93
C GLY A 346 -28.67 -52.31 18.09
N ALA A 347 -27.76 -52.25 19.07
CA ALA A 347 -26.94 -53.42 19.43
C ALA A 347 -26.81 -53.56 20.96
N ALA A 348 -27.88 -54.05 21.59
CA ALA A 348 -27.75 -54.77 22.85
C ALA A 348 -27.53 -56.26 22.56
N VAL A 349 -26.80 -56.94 23.46
CA VAL A 349 -26.31 -58.35 23.47
C VAL A 349 -24.88 -58.44 22.92
N GLY A 350 -23.84 -58.89 23.64
CA GLY A 350 -23.68 -59.49 24.96
C GLY A 350 -22.38 -60.31 24.95
N GLY A 351 -21.56 -60.26 26.01
CA GLY A 351 -20.45 -61.21 26.24
C GLY A 351 -19.09 -60.59 26.56
N PRO A 352 -18.38 -61.02 27.64
CA PRO A 352 -17.07 -60.51 28.01
C PRO A 352 -15.94 -61.37 27.40
N SER A 353 -15.01 -60.75 26.67
CA SER A 353 -13.71 -61.39 26.38
C SER A 353 -12.66 -60.38 25.93
N ASP A 354 -11.67 -60.22 26.81
CA ASP A 354 -10.23 -60.10 26.55
C ASP A 354 -9.71 -59.09 25.51
N ARG A 355 -9.14 -57.99 26.00
CA ARG A 355 -8.16 -57.16 25.27
C ARG A 355 -6.77 -57.39 25.85
N HIS A 356 -6.11 -58.45 25.40
CA HIS A 356 -4.66 -58.50 25.36
C HIS A 356 -4.16 -57.72 24.13
N LEU A 357 -3.39 -56.67 24.41
CA LEU A 357 -2.48 -56.01 23.47
C LEU A 357 -1.67 -57.05 22.67
N ARG A 358 -1.71 -56.99 21.34
CA ARG A 358 -0.56 -57.39 20.51
C ARG A 358 -0.34 -56.39 19.38
N VAL A 359 0.74 -55.65 19.58
CA VAL A 359 1.53 -54.94 18.58
C VAL A 359 1.97 -55.94 17.51
N HIS A 360 1.75 -55.62 16.23
CA HIS A 360 2.49 -56.20 15.12
C HIS A 360 2.76 -55.12 14.07
N ASP A 361 4.04 -54.97 13.75
CA ASP A 361 4.64 -54.32 12.58
C ASP A 361 5.52 -55.43 11.92
N PRO A 362 6.04 -55.37 10.66
CA PRO A 362 5.77 -54.50 9.49
C PRO A 362 5.65 -55.25 8.12
N THR A 363 5.37 -54.50 7.04
CA THR A 363 5.56 -54.79 5.58
C THR A 363 4.65 -55.81 4.82
N SER A 364 3.87 -55.31 3.85
CA SER A 364 3.75 -55.81 2.45
C SER A 364 2.67 -55.07 1.64
N ASN A 365 2.95 -54.83 0.36
CA ASN A 365 2.13 -54.13 -0.65
C ASN A 365 0.88 -54.91 -1.08
N GLY A 366 -0.22 -54.20 -1.34
CA GLY A 366 -1.39 -54.74 -2.07
C GLY A 366 -2.58 -53.78 -2.05
N ALA A 367 -3.02 -53.35 -3.23
CA ALA A 367 -4.03 -52.31 -3.46
C ALA A 367 -5.47 -52.74 -3.11
N GLY A 368 -6.29 -51.76 -2.72
CA GLY A 368 -7.73 -51.76 -2.95
C GLY A 368 -8.63 -52.04 -1.74
N SER A 369 -8.89 -51.04 -0.91
CA SER A 369 -10.26 -50.68 -0.49
C SER A 369 -10.27 -49.31 0.17
N SER A 370 -11.22 -48.49 -0.28
CA SER A 370 -11.45 -47.10 0.11
C SER A 370 -11.91 -46.95 1.55
N ALA A 371 -11.09 -46.32 2.38
CA ALA A 371 -11.44 -45.17 3.22
C ALA A 371 -10.19 -44.80 4.03
N GLU A 372 -9.45 -43.77 3.63
CA GLU A 372 -8.45 -43.19 4.55
C GLU A 372 -9.19 -42.52 5.71
N PRO A 373 -9.15 -43.07 6.94
CA PRO A 373 -9.82 -42.49 8.08
C PRO A 373 -8.90 -41.40 8.63
N GLY A 374 -9.12 -40.13 8.27
CA GLY A 374 -8.28 -39.07 8.85
C GLY A 374 -8.39 -37.65 8.32
N ARG A 375 -8.85 -37.41 7.08
CA ARG A 375 -8.77 -36.06 6.49
C ARG A 375 -9.73 -35.03 7.09
N GLY A 376 -10.96 -35.43 7.43
CA GLY A 376 -11.93 -34.52 8.07
C GLY A 376 -11.47 -34.04 9.45
N ILE A 377 -10.99 -34.98 10.29
CA ILE A 377 -10.47 -34.66 11.63
C ILE A 377 -9.16 -33.88 11.56
N LEU A 378 -8.27 -34.21 10.62
CA LEU A 378 -7.04 -33.46 10.37
C LEU A 378 -7.33 -32.01 10.00
N GLY A 379 -8.23 -31.77 9.03
CA GLY A 379 -8.59 -30.42 8.61
C GLY A 379 -9.30 -29.62 9.70
N MET A 380 -10.12 -30.25 10.55
CA MET A 380 -10.68 -29.59 11.74
C MET A 380 -9.58 -29.22 12.74
N ARG A 381 -8.60 -30.10 12.97
CA ARG A 381 -7.48 -29.87 13.91
C ARG A 381 -6.57 -28.73 13.45
N GLU A 382 -6.16 -28.73 12.18
CA GLU A 382 -5.33 -27.68 11.59
C GLU A 382 -5.99 -26.31 11.73
N ARG A 383 -7.31 -26.23 11.50
CA ARG A 383 -8.08 -25.00 11.65
C ARG A 383 -8.15 -24.50 13.10
N CYS A 384 -8.29 -25.39 14.08
CA CYS A 384 -8.21 -25.02 15.49
C CYS A 384 -6.81 -24.51 15.87
N GLN A 385 -5.77 -25.18 15.39
CA GLN A 385 -4.37 -24.81 15.68
C GLN A 385 -3.97 -23.45 15.10
N LEU A 386 -4.49 -23.09 13.92
CA LEU A 386 -4.28 -21.76 13.33
C LEU A 386 -4.79 -20.61 14.23
N LEU A 387 -5.76 -20.89 15.10
CA LEU A 387 -6.27 -19.94 16.08
C LEU A 387 -5.63 -20.09 17.46
N GLY A 388 -4.61 -20.93 17.62
CA GLY A 388 -4.02 -21.27 18.92
C GLY A 388 -4.90 -22.19 19.79
N GLY A 389 -5.89 -22.83 19.18
CA GLY A 389 -6.78 -23.80 19.82
C GLY A 389 -6.37 -25.24 19.60
N GLU A 390 -7.13 -26.16 20.19
CA GLU A 390 -6.89 -27.60 20.11
C GLU A 390 -8.16 -28.37 19.78
N LEU A 391 -8.00 -29.54 19.16
CA LEU A 391 -9.11 -30.44 18.83
C LEU A 391 -8.76 -31.88 19.17
N THR A 392 -9.61 -32.50 19.97
CA THR A 392 -9.57 -33.90 20.37
C THR A 392 -10.77 -34.63 19.78
N ALA A 393 -10.53 -35.79 19.18
CA ALA A 393 -11.56 -36.65 18.62
C ALA A 393 -11.34 -38.07 19.16
N ARG A 394 -12.35 -38.66 19.81
CA ARG A 394 -12.21 -39.96 20.50
C ARG A 394 -13.51 -40.75 20.54
N SER A 395 -13.40 -42.08 20.55
CA SER A 395 -14.54 -42.96 20.88
C SER A 395 -14.83 -42.94 22.38
N LEU A 396 -16.11 -42.95 22.75
CA LEU A 396 -16.56 -42.96 24.14
C LEU A 396 -16.67 -44.39 24.69
N PRO A 397 -16.39 -44.60 26.00
CA PRO A 397 -16.51 -45.92 26.64
C PRO A 397 -17.93 -46.48 26.64
N THR A 398 -18.93 -45.59 26.57
CA THR A 398 -20.37 -45.90 26.59
C THR A 398 -20.93 -46.27 25.21
N GLY A 399 -20.08 -46.32 24.18
CA GLY A 399 -20.51 -46.29 22.78
C GLY A 399 -20.68 -44.85 22.30
N GLY A 400 -20.37 -44.60 21.02
CA GLY A 400 -20.41 -43.26 20.41
C GLY A 400 -19.03 -42.62 20.20
N PHE A 401 -19.03 -41.44 19.59
CA PHE A 401 -17.83 -40.66 19.29
C PHE A 401 -17.99 -39.20 19.75
N GLU A 402 -16.91 -38.63 20.28
CA GLU A 402 -16.83 -37.25 20.73
C GLU A 402 -15.80 -36.48 19.91
N VAL A 403 -16.21 -35.34 19.38
CA VAL A 403 -15.34 -34.28 18.88
C VAL A 403 -15.42 -33.11 19.85
N LYS A 404 -14.28 -32.73 20.43
CA LYS A 404 -14.14 -31.59 21.35
C LYS A 404 -13.08 -30.63 20.82
N ALA A 405 -13.47 -29.37 20.62
CA ALA A 405 -12.58 -28.29 20.21
C ALA A 405 -12.55 -27.18 21.28
N ARG A 406 -11.36 -26.64 21.55
CA ARG A 406 -11.15 -25.50 22.44
C ARG A 406 -10.50 -24.38 21.65
N LEU A 407 -11.20 -23.26 21.52
CA LEU A 407 -10.82 -22.12 20.70
C LEU A 407 -10.61 -20.89 21.60
N PRO A 408 -9.42 -20.28 21.64
CA PRO A 408 -9.19 -19.10 22.47
C PRO A 408 -9.96 -17.89 21.93
N LEU A 409 -10.56 -17.12 22.84
CA LEU A 409 -11.35 -15.92 22.55
C LEU A 409 -10.48 -14.64 22.48
N ALA A 410 -9.23 -14.71 22.95
CA ALA A 410 -8.22 -13.70 22.75
C ALA A 410 -7.18 -14.21 21.73
N PRO A 411 -6.86 -13.45 20.68
CA PRO A 411 -5.84 -13.86 19.72
C PRO A 411 -4.46 -13.86 20.40
N THR A 412 -3.85 -15.05 20.54
CA THR A 412 -2.42 -15.14 20.85
C THR A 412 -1.65 -14.83 19.55
N GLY A 413 -1.44 -13.53 19.28
CA GLY A 413 -0.98 -13.10 17.97
C GLY A 413 -0.37 -11.70 17.91
N THR A 414 0.32 -11.24 18.96
CA THR A 414 1.42 -10.27 18.82
C THR A 414 2.50 -10.62 19.85
N ALA A 415 3.31 -11.63 19.55
CA ALA A 415 4.66 -11.67 20.10
C ALA A 415 5.42 -10.50 19.47
N HIS A 416 5.83 -9.58 20.32
CA HIS A 416 6.59 -8.38 20.00
C HIS A 416 7.88 -8.69 19.24
N LEU A 417 8.23 -7.74 18.38
CA LEU A 417 9.50 -7.51 17.65
C LEU A 417 10.76 -7.93 18.41
#